data_AF-A0A3B0SK76-F1
#
_entry.id   AF-A0A3B0SK76-F1
#
_cell.length_a   1.000
_cell.length_b   1.000
_cell.length_c   1.000
_cell.angle_alpha   90.00
_cell.angle_beta   90.00
_cell.angle_gamma   90.00
#
_symmetry.space_group_name_H-M   'P 1'
#
loop_
_entity.id
_entity.type
_entity.pdbx_description
1 polymer ?
#
loop_
_entity_poly.entity_id
_entity_poly.type
_entity_poly.pdbx_seq_one_letter_code
_entity_poly.pdbx_strand_id
1 'polypeptide(L)'
;MVFEFFRSGSQSAVDEAQATLVTMLENGHDIFMTASDALFGGGKSKETKREVRSTDREINEAQAAVRRALMVHAAVNSSDLPLVLQYAS
;
A
#
# COMPACT_ATOMS: atom_id res chain seq x y z
N MET A 1 4.74 14.68 8.66
CA MET A 1 5.41 14.03 9.80
C MET A 1 5.74 12.56 9.58
N VAL A 2 4.95 11.73 8.87
CA VAL A 2 5.36 10.34 8.57
C VAL A 2 6.50 10.26 7.55
N PHE A 3 6.53 11.18 6.58
CA PHE A 3 7.53 11.17 5.49
C PHE A 3 8.92 11.73 5.83
N GLU A 4 9.08 12.48 6.92
CA GLU A 4 10.39 13.05 7.29
C GLU A 4 11.34 12.03 7.93
N PHE A 5 10.79 10.90 8.38
CA PHE A 5 11.53 9.83 9.04
C PHE A 5 12.45 9.04 8.08
N PHE A 6 12.12 9.01 6.79
CA PHE A 6 12.76 8.12 5.79
C PHE A 6 14.14 8.58 5.30
N ARG A 7 14.72 9.65 5.87
CA ARG A 7 15.86 10.35 5.27
C ARG A 7 17.26 9.82 5.64
N SER A 8 17.40 8.85 6.57
CA SER A 8 18.72 8.54 7.18
C SER A 8 19.25 7.10 7.12
N GLY A 9 18.71 6.17 6.34
CA GLY A 9 19.30 4.84 6.20
C GLY A 9 18.82 4.07 4.98
N SER A 10 19.75 3.59 4.15
CA SER A 10 19.51 2.82 2.90
C SER A 10 18.35 3.34 2.05
N GLN A 11 18.54 4.53 1.47
CA GLN A 11 17.54 5.26 0.68
C GLN A 11 16.71 4.37 -0.27
N SER A 12 17.31 3.41 -0.99
CA SER A 12 16.59 2.71 -2.06
C SER A 12 15.42 1.84 -1.61
N ALA A 13 15.56 1.06 -0.54
CA ALA A 13 14.50 0.12 -0.11
C ALA A 13 13.33 0.85 0.56
N VAL A 14 13.65 1.96 1.23
CA VAL A 14 12.67 2.81 1.90
C VAL A 14 11.93 3.68 0.87
N ASP A 15 12.65 4.25 -0.10
CA ASP A 15 12.07 4.99 -1.22
C ASP A 15 11.14 4.08 -2.06
N GLU A 16 11.53 2.82 -2.28
CA GLU A 16 10.70 1.82 -2.96
C GLU A 16 9.43 1.45 -2.17
N ALA A 17 9.54 1.29 -0.85
CA ALA A 17 8.38 1.10 0.02
C ALA A 17 7.44 2.30 -0.03
N GLN A 18 7.98 3.53 -0.01
CA GLN A 18 7.20 4.75 -0.14
C GLN A 18 6.49 4.84 -1.51
N ALA A 19 7.19 4.55 -2.61
CA ALA A 19 6.58 4.54 -3.94
C ALA A 19 5.43 3.52 -4.01
N THR A 20 5.63 2.33 -3.44
CA THR A 20 4.59 1.28 -3.38
C THR A 20 3.38 1.75 -2.58
N LEU A 21 3.58 2.45 -1.45
CA LEU A 21 2.50 3.01 -0.64
C LEU A 21 1.68 4.07 -1.40
N VAL A 22 2.35 4.92 -2.19
CA VAL A 22 1.65 5.93 -3.02
C VAL A 22 0.80 5.23 -4.06
N THR A 23 1.35 4.23 -4.77
CA THR A 23 0.58 3.44 -5.74
C THR A 23 -0.60 2.70 -5.11
N MET A 24 -0.45 2.19 -3.88
CA MET A 24 -1.58 1.58 -3.15
C MET A 24 -2.71 2.59 -2.88
N LEU A 25 -2.38 3.84 -2.56
CA LEU A 25 -3.37 4.90 -2.34
C LEU A 25 -4.09 5.28 -3.63
N GLU A 26 -3.36 5.38 -4.74
CA GLU A 26 -3.92 5.63 -6.08
C GLU A 26 -4.88 4.49 -6.47
N ASN A 27 -4.44 3.23 -6.36
CA ASN A 27 -5.27 2.05 -6.61
C ASN A 27 -6.52 2.03 -5.72
N GLY A 28 -6.38 2.40 -4.45
CA GLY A 28 -7.50 2.48 -3.51
C GLY A 28 -8.53 3.55 -3.92
N HIS A 29 -8.06 4.70 -4.39
CA HIS A 29 -8.91 5.76 -4.94
C HIS A 29 -9.68 5.27 -6.17
N ASP A 30 -8.99 4.62 -7.11
CA ASP A 30 -9.58 4.13 -8.35
C ASP A 30 -10.65 3.06 -8.10
N ILE A 31 -10.41 2.13 -7.16
CA ILE A 31 -11.41 1.15 -6.73
C ILE A 31 -12.62 1.85 -6.12
N PHE A 32 -12.39 2.84 -5.26
CA PHE A 32 -13.48 3.56 -4.59
C PHE A 32 -14.37 4.27 -5.60
N MET A 33 -13.79 4.94 -6.59
CA MET A 33 -14.51 5.58 -7.68
C MET A 33 -15.27 4.54 -8.52
N THR A 34 -14.61 3.47 -8.94
CA THR A 34 -15.21 2.39 -9.73
C THR A 34 -16.38 1.72 -9.01
N ALA A 35 -16.24 1.46 -7.70
CA ALA A 35 -17.30 0.90 -6.88
C ALA A 35 -18.46 1.88 -6.68
N SER A 36 -18.16 3.18 -6.55
CA SER A 36 -19.16 4.25 -6.42
C SER A 36 -19.97 4.41 -7.70
N ASP A 37 -19.31 4.41 -8.86
CA ASP A 37 -19.95 4.48 -10.16
C ASP A 37 -20.84 3.25 -10.41
N ALA A 38 -20.41 2.06 -10.01
CA ALA A 38 -21.24 0.86 -10.07
C ALA A 38 -22.46 0.91 -9.15
N LEU A 39 -22.32 1.53 -7.97
CA LEU A 39 -23.40 1.63 -6.98
C LEU A 39 -24.44 2.68 -7.38
N PHE A 40 -24.00 3.84 -7.84
CA PHE A 40 -24.86 5.00 -8.12
C PHE A 40 -25.21 5.17 -9.61
N GLY A 41 -24.40 4.66 -10.52
CA GLY A 41 -24.61 4.72 -11.98
C GLY A 41 -25.51 3.61 -12.54
N GLY A 42 -26.08 2.75 -11.69
CA GLY A 42 -27.06 1.73 -12.08
C GLY A 42 -26.50 0.45 -12.72
N GLY A 43 -25.17 0.32 -12.82
CA GLY A 43 -24.50 -0.81 -13.48
C GLY A 43 -23.80 -1.75 -12.52
N LYS A 44 -24.46 -2.84 -12.08
CA LYS A 44 -23.78 -4.00 -11.48
C LYS A 44 -23.27 -4.93 -12.58
N SER A 45 -22.24 -4.51 -13.30
CA SER A 45 -21.56 -5.38 -14.27
C SER A 45 -20.76 -6.46 -13.55
N LYS A 46 -20.77 -7.70 -14.08
CA LYS A 46 -19.85 -8.76 -13.64
C LYS A 46 -18.38 -8.34 -13.80
N GLU A 47 -18.11 -7.48 -14.77
CA GLU A 47 -16.79 -6.93 -15.08
C GLU A 47 -16.31 -6.00 -13.95
N THR A 48 -17.12 -5.02 -13.54
CA THR A 48 -16.79 -4.14 -12.41
C THR A 48 -16.54 -4.91 -11.12
N LYS A 49 -17.31 -5.97 -10.86
CA LYS A 49 -17.09 -6.84 -9.69
C LYS A 49 -15.76 -7.59 -9.77
N ARG A 50 -15.34 -7.97 -10.98
CA ARG A 50 -14.05 -8.66 -11.20
C ARG A 50 -12.89 -7.67 -11.05
N GLU A 51 -13.03 -6.48 -11.58
CA GLU A 51 -12.06 -5.39 -11.49
C GLU A 51 -11.80 -5.01 -10.04
N VAL A 52 -12.83 -4.62 -9.28
CA VAL A 52 -12.72 -4.29 -7.85
C VAL A 52 -12.01 -5.39 -7.06
N ARG A 53 -12.31 -6.67 -7.34
CA ARG A 53 -11.66 -7.80 -6.67
C ARG A 53 -10.21 -8.02 -7.08
N SER A 54 -9.87 -7.77 -8.35
CA SER A 54 -8.49 -7.87 -8.83
C SER A 54 -7.64 -6.81 -8.17
N THR A 55 -8.09 -5.57 -8.19
CA THR A 55 -7.33 -4.45 -7.64
C THR A 55 -7.22 -4.53 -6.12
N ASP A 56 -8.25 -5.02 -5.40
CA ASP A 56 -8.16 -5.30 -3.96
C ASP A 56 -7.10 -6.38 -3.66
N ARG A 57 -7.03 -7.41 -4.50
CA ARG A 57 -5.98 -8.44 -4.37
C ARG A 57 -4.59 -7.86 -4.61
N GLU A 58 -4.42 -7.03 -5.63
CA GLU A 58 -3.15 -6.35 -5.93
C GLU A 58 -2.70 -5.45 -4.77
N ILE A 59 -3.62 -4.71 -4.15
CA ILE A 59 -3.34 -3.89 -2.96
C ILE A 59 -2.85 -4.77 -1.80
N ASN A 60 -3.51 -5.91 -1.55
CA ASN A 60 -3.11 -6.84 -0.49
C ASN A 60 -1.72 -7.45 -0.74
N GLU A 61 -1.42 -7.81 -1.98
CA GLU A 61 -0.12 -8.35 -2.38
C GLU A 61 0.99 -7.28 -2.22
N ALA A 62 0.72 -6.03 -2.62
CA ALA A 62 1.61 -4.89 -2.40
C ALA A 62 1.84 -4.61 -0.91
N GLN A 63 0.78 -4.61 -0.10
CA GLN A 63 0.85 -4.42 1.36
C GLN A 63 1.71 -5.50 2.02
N ALA A 64 1.61 -6.75 1.56
CA ALA A 64 2.45 -7.84 2.06
C ALA A 64 3.93 -7.65 1.67
N ALA A 65 4.21 -7.13 0.47
CA ALA A 65 5.56 -6.83 0.02
C ALA A 65 6.19 -5.69 0.84
N VAL A 66 5.47 -4.58 1.05
CA VAL A 66 5.93 -3.44 1.87
C VAL A 66 6.23 -3.89 3.30
N ARG A 67 5.33 -4.68 3.91
CA ARG A 67 5.55 -5.21 5.27
C ARG A 67 6.82 -6.04 5.37
N ARG A 68 7.08 -6.91 4.37
CA ARG A 68 8.32 -7.69 4.32
C ARG A 68 9.56 -6.80 4.20
N ALA A 69 9.53 -5.82 3.30
CA ALA A 69 10.64 -4.89 3.09
C ALA A 69 10.98 -4.11 4.37
N LEU A 70 9.97 -3.58 5.06
CA LEU A 70 10.15 -2.85 6.31
C LEU A 70 10.68 -3.73 7.45
N MET A 71 10.24 -4.99 7.54
CA MET A 71 10.76 -5.93 8.55
C MET A 71 12.23 -6.28 8.32
N VAL A 72 12.64 -6.47 7.05
CA VAL A 72 14.06 -6.67 6.70
C VAL A 72 14.87 -5.42 7.05
N HIS A 73 14.36 -4.23 6.74
CA HIS A 73 15.01 -2.97 7.09
C HIS A 73 15.21 -2.82 8.60
N ALA A 74 14.18 -3.09 9.40
CA ALA A 74 14.26 -3.03 10.87
C ALA A 74 15.18 -4.10 11.48
N ALA A 75 15.29 -5.27 10.86
CA ALA A 75 16.22 -6.31 11.31
C ALA A 75 17.69 -5.89 11.14
N VAL A 76 18.00 -5.11 10.11
CA VAL A 76 19.32 -4.53 9.87
C VAL A 76 19.53 -3.25 10.71
N ASN A 77 18.50 -2.42 10.83
CA ASN A 77 18.52 -1.14 11.54
C ASN A 77 17.59 -1.20 12.76
N SER A 78 18.06 -1.80 13.85
CA SER A 78 17.24 -2.05 15.05
C SER A 78 16.71 -0.78 15.72
N SER A 79 17.27 0.39 15.43
CA SER A 79 16.75 1.69 15.86
C SER A 79 15.37 2.01 15.29
N ASP A 80 15.06 1.48 14.11
CA ASP A 80 13.86 1.81 13.35
C ASP A 80 12.71 0.83 13.64
N LEU A 81 13.00 -0.24 14.40
CA LEU A 81 12.06 -1.31 14.75
C LEU A 81 10.77 -0.80 15.42
N PRO A 82 10.80 0.12 16.40
CA PRO A 82 9.56 0.62 17.01
C PRO A 82 8.62 1.29 15.99
N LEU A 83 9.18 1.99 15.00
CA LEU A 83 8.39 2.68 13.98
C LEU A 83 7.86 1.70 12.92
N VAL A 84 8.67 0.72 12.53
CA VAL A 84 8.22 -0.37 11.64
C VAL A 84 7.10 -1.18 12.28
N LEU A 85 7.13 -1.40 13.60
CA LEU A 85 6.05 -2.07 14.33
C LEU A 85 4.74 -1.26 14.36
N GLN A 86 4.80 0.08 14.40
CA GLN A 86 3.61 0.93 14.28
C GLN A 86 2.92 0.80 12.91
N TYR A 87 3.70 0.58 11.85
CA TYR A 87 3.15 0.33 10.51
C TYR A 87 2.60 -1.10 10.36
N ALA A 88 3.16 -2.06 11.10
CA ALA A 88 2.77 -3.47 11.01
C ALA A 88 1.59 -3.87 11.91
N SER A 89 1.23 -3.06 12.90
CA SER A 89 0.04 -3.27 13.76
C SER A 89 -1.25 -3.01 13.01
#